data_AF-A0A7K3WLC1-F1
#
_entry.id   AF-A0A7K3WLC1-F1
#
_cell.length_a   1.000
_cell.length_b   1.000
_cell.length_c   1.000
_cell.angle_alpha   90.00
_cell.angle_beta   90.00
_cell.angle_gamma   90.00
#
_symmetry.space_group_name_H-M   'P 1'
#
loop_
_entity.id
_entity.type
_entity.pdbx_description
1 polymer ?
#
loop_
_entity_poly.entity_id
_entity_poly.type
_entity_poly.pdbx_seq_one_letter_code
_entity_poly.pdbx_strand_id
1 'polypeptide(L)'
;MTKLYSLLTLFIIPFALVAQYTTPGTGQTYSLDELVTLSNGAVTSGGNEYQIHQPLFIAATDTFEITTNNTVRIAPEALITIEDSAVFNVFSNALFTKLNPDSNYVGFRFESLSNVNIEGPIFEYGGGFKSITGNLQMVDCIMRYHNGGSSSSAVVGLSAGKPLFSDCTFLENDKAAIGSPANGSVAPTIINCTFTGNTMENQNRPQINLGPSGIDTTFIINNTITGYPENDQAGGIAIADFFGGGTYAVISGNTIRNNRYGLTAVGKAYTLITGNIIEDNNTQGNPALGGSGININSGGENSHVILDNEIRGNLWGITTQGNAMINMGNLDDEEIGAGNNVFSGNGNGGEIFAFYNNTPNFVFAQANCWTEDNQDATEDDIEDLIFHFADADSLGIVDYSNWLCGAIVDPTGVNEISIDNLALIYPNPAVDFVNIELAEKAESIRLYDLSGRVLQNISTNQSKNLKLDLSRFPAGIYLIQISGRDFIANGKIILQ
;
A
#
# COMPACT_ATOMS: atom_id res chain seq x y z
N MET A 1 16.24 -8.06 -77.44
CA MET A 1 16.04 -7.77 -76.00
C MET A 1 14.55 -7.80 -75.72
N THR A 2 14.11 -8.88 -75.10
CA THR A 2 12.73 -9.23 -74.74
C THR A 2 12.26 -8.35 -73.58
N LYS A 3 11.12 -7.66 -73.73
CA LYS A 3 10.47 -6.94 -72.64
C LYS A 3 9.57 -7.93 -71.88
N LEU A 4 9.92 -8.18 -70.63
CA LEU A 4 9.15 -8.99 -69.69
C LEU A 4 8.12 -8.07 -69.01
N TYR A 5 6.82 -8.35 -69.18
CA TYR A 5 5.76 -7.70 -68.41
C TYR A 5 5.53 -8.52 -67.14
N SER A 6 5.93 -7.99 -65.99
CA SER A 6 5.56 -8.56 -64.69
C SER A 6 4.12 -8.17 -64.37
N LEU A 7 3.24 -9.18 -64.33
CA LEU A 7 1.89 -9.06 -63.80
C LEU A 7 1.98 -8.97 -62.27
N LEU A 8 1.61 -7.83 -61.70
CA LEU A 8 1.53 -7.64 -60.24
C LEU A 8 0.17 -8.16 -59.76
N THR A 9 0.13 -9.36 -59.18
CA THR A 9 -1.06 -9.89 -58.50
C THR A 9 -1.20 -9.25 -57.13
N LEU A 10 -2.23 -8.41 -56.97
CA LEU A 10 -2.61 -7.78 -55.71
C LEU A 10 -3.27 -8.84 -54.79
N PHE A 11 -2.55 -9.28 -53.76
CA PHE A 11 -3.13 -10.09 -52.68
C PHE A 11 -3.99 -9.18 -51.80
N ILE A 12 -5.31 -9.28 -51.94
CA ILE A 12 -6.26 -8.67 -50.99
C ILE A 12 -6.32 -9.61 -49.79
N ILE A 13 -5.63 -9.25 -48.71
CA ILE A 13 -5.80 -9.91 -47.41
C ILE A 13 -7.14 -9.40 -46.84
N PRO A 14 -8.15 -10.25 -46.60
CA PRO A 14 -9.38 -9.82 -45.98
C PRO A 14 -9.09 -9.42 -44.53
N PHE A 15 -9.21 -8.12 -44.22
CA PHE A 15 -9.33 -7.67 -42.84
C PHE A 15 -10.65 -8.20 -42.28
N ALA A 16 -10.59 -9.12 -41.33
CA ALA A 16 -11.74 -9.44 -40.51
C ALA A 16 -12.01 -8.22 -39.62
N LEU A 17 -13.07 -7.46 -39.92
CA LEU A 17 -13.59 -6.46 -39.00
C LEU A 17 -14.11 -7.18 -37.77
N VAL A 18 -13.44 -7.00 -36.62
CA VAL A 18 -13.98 -7.40 -35.32
C VAL A 18 -15.14 -6.45 -35.03
N ALA A 19 -16.33 -7.01 -34.79
CA ALA A 19 -17.48 -6.19 -34.42
C ALA A 19 -17.16 -5.46 -33.10
N GLN A 20 -17.48 -4.17 -33.03
CA GLN A 20 -17.27 -3.33 -31.85
C GLN A 20 -18.41 -2.32 -31.75
N TYR A 21 -18.67 -1.81 -30.54
CA TYR A 21 -19.60 -0.71 -30.33
C TYR A 21 -18.89 0.46 -29.65
N THR A 22 -19.16 1.66 -30.14
CA THR A 22 -18.69 2.92 -29.54
C THR A 22 -19.92 3.75 -29.19
N THR A 23 -19.95 4.34 -27.99
CA THR A 23 -21.05 5.24 -27.62
C THR A 23 -21.09 6.48 -28.55
N PRO A 24 -22.24 7.16 -28.68
CA PRO A 24 -22.43 8.21 -29.69
C PRO A 24 -21.50 9.45 -29.62
N GLY A 25 -20.82 9.71 -28.50
CA GLY A 25 -19.97 10.89 -28.32
C GLY A 25 -20.78 12.19 -28.16
N THR A 26 -21.93 12.12 -27.50
CA THR A 26 -22.89 13.22 -27.39
C THR A 26 -22.79 14.03 -26.10
N GLY A 27 -21.90 13.66 -25.19
CA GLY A 27 -21.81 14.35 -23.89
C GLY A 27 -22.78 13.80 -22.84
N GLN A 28 -23.33 12.60 -23.06
CA GLN A 28 -24.40 12.05 -22.22
C GLN A 28 -23.86 11.00 -21.26
N THR A 29 -24.62 10.75 -20.21
CA THR A 29 -24.43 9.59 -19.33
C THR A 29 -25.22 8.42 -19.85
N TYR A 30 -24.58 7.27 -19.96
CA TYR A 30 -25.19 6.01 -20.37
C TYR A 30 -25.14 5.00 -19.23
N SER A 31 -26.29 4.44 -18.91
CA SER A 31 -26.49 3.25 -18.09
C SER A 31 -26.43 1.98 -18.94
N LEU A 32 -26.40 0.81 -18.30
CA LEU A 32 -26.49 -0.47 -19.00
C LEU A 32 -27.78 -0.59 -19.84
N ASP A 33 -28.93 -0.10 -19.36
CA ASP A 33 -30.20 -0.10 -20.10
C ASP A 33 -30.14 0.78 -21.37
N GLU A 34 -29.50 1.94 -21.28
CA GLU A 34 -29.31 2.82 -22.43
C GLU A 34 -28.35 2.18 -23.45
N LEU A 35 -27.29 1.52 -22.98
CA LEU A 35 -26.42 0.74 -23.86
C LEU A 35 -27.17 -0.42 -24.54
N VAL A 36 -28.08 -1.12 -23.84
CA VAL A 36 -28.92 -2.15 -24.46
C VAL A 36 -29.76 -1.55 -25.60
N THR A 37 -30.31 -0.36 -25.40
CA THR A 37 -31.16 0.32 -26.40
C THR A 37 -30.35 0.81 -27.61
N LEU A 38 -29.16 1.35 -27.39
CA LEU A 38 -28.38 2.06 -28.41
C LEU A 38 -27.40 1.16 -29.18
N SER A 39 -26.99 0.06 -28.58
CA SER A 39 -25.82 -0.69 -29.07
C SER A 39 -26.12 -1.72 -30.16
N ASN A 40 -27.36 -1.80 -30.62
CA ASN A 40 -27.81 -2.76 -31.64
C ASN A 40 -27.38 -4.21 -31.35
N GLY A 41 -27.47 -4.61 -30.07
CA GLY A 41 -27.16 -5.97 -29.61
C GLY A 41 -25.72 -6.20 -29.13
N ALA A 42 -24.84 -5.18 -29.14
CA ALA A 42 -23.53 -5.30 -28.51
C ALA A 42 -23.64 -5.51 -26.99
N VAL A 43 -24.64 -4.84 -26.39
CA VAL A 43 -25.08 -5.05 -25.01
C VAL A 43 -26.53 -5.55 -25.05
N THR A 44 -26.81 -6.58 -24.27
CA THR A 44 -28.16 -7.16 -24.14
C THR A 44 -28.49 -7.36 -22.67
N SER A 45 -29.78 -7.44 -22.33
CA SER A 45 -30.23 -7.72 -20.97
C SER A 45 -31.10 -8.99 -20.90
N GLY A 46 -31.08 -9.62 -19.72
CA GLY A 46 -31.88 -10.78 -19.35
C GLY A 46 -32.25 -10.71 -17.88
N GLY A 47 -33.24 -9.89 -17.52
CA GLY A 47 -33.63 -9.66 -16.12
C GLY A 47 -32.60 -8.81 -15.39
N ASN A 48 -32.03 -9.33 -14.29
CA ASN A 48 -30.99 -8.63 -13.51
C ASN A 48 -29.57 -8.79 -14.05
N GLU A 49 -29.42 -9.38 -15.24
CA GLU A 49 -28.14 -9.63 -15.90
C GLU A 49 -28.03 -8.86 -17.21
N TYR A 50 -26.84 -8.31 -17.46
CA TYR A 50 -26.44 -7.70 -18.72
C TYR A 50 -25.30 -8.51 -19.33
N GLN A 51 -25.25 -8.55 -20.66
CA GLN A 51 -24.22 -9.25 -21.41
C GLN A 51 -23.59 -8.30 -22.42
N ILE A 52 -22.26 -8.18 -22.39
CA ILE A 52 -21.44 -7.43 -23.35
C ILE A 52 -20.79 -8.45 -24.29
N HIS A 53 -21.21 -8.44 -25.55
CA HIS A 53 -20.87 -9.49 -26.53
C HIS A 53 -19.61 -9.19 -27.35
N GLN A 54 -19.17 -7.94 -27.37
CA GLN A 54 -18.10 -7.46 -28.25
C GLN A 54 -17.37 -6.27 -27.59
N PRO A 55 -16.17 -5.88 -28.09
CA PRO A 55 -15.47 -4.68 -27.62
C PRO A 55 -16.37 -3.45 -27.52
N LEU A 56 -16.24 -2.74 -26.40
CA LEU A 56 -17.04 -1.56 -26.05
C LEU A 56 -16.11 -0.36 -25.84
N PHE A 57 -16.40 0.74 -26.52
CA PHE A 57 -15.68 2.01 -26.40
C PHE A 57 -16.63 3.06 -25.85
N ILE A 58 -16.26 3.68 -24.73
CA ILE A 58 -16.96 4.85 -24.20
C ILE A 58 -16.26 6.08 -24.80
N ALA A 59 -16.97 6.77 -25.67
CA ALA A 59 -16.44 7.88 -26.45
C ALA A 59 -16.01 9.05 -25.55
N ALA A 60 -14.98 9.79 -25.98
CA ALA A 60 -14.31 10.86 -25.23
C ALA A 60 -15.21 11.88 -24.49
N THR A 61 -16.43 12.14 -24.96
CA THR A 61 -17.35 13.11 -24.35
C THR A 61 -18.39 12.46 -23.44
N ASP A 62 -18.53 11.14 -23.46
CA ASP A 62 -19.60 10.43 -22.76
C ASP A 62 -19.16 9.94 -21.37
N THR A 63 -20.17 9.62 -20.55
CA THR A 63 -20.01 8.95 -19.27
C THR A 63 -20.68 7.59 -19.32
N PHE A 64 -20.01 6.54 -18.83
CA PHE A 64 -20.62 5.24 -18.57
C PHE A 64 -20.80 5.07 -17.06
N GLU A 65 -22.04 4.93 -16.61
CA GLU A 65 -22.39 4.89 -15.19
C GLU A 65 -23.22 3.67 -14.81
N ILE A 66 -22.81 2.99 -13.74
CA ILE A 66 -23.49 1.81 -13.19
C ILE A 66 -23.76 2.03 -11.71
N THR A 67 -25.03 2.19 -11.36
CA THR A 67 -25.52 2.46 -9.98
C THR A 67 -26.40 1.33 -9.43
N THR A 68 -26.52 0.22 -10.16
CA THR A 68 -27.40 -0.91 -9.83
C THR A 68 -26.58 -2.18 -9.63
N ASN A 69 -26.98 -3.00 -8.65
CA ASN A 69 -26.30 -4.24 -8.26
C ASN A 69 -26.57 -5.39 -9.25
N ASN A 70 -26.27 -5.18 -10.53
CA ASN A 70 -26.50 -6.16 -11.58
C ASN A 70 -25.28 -7.06 -11.81
N THR A 71 -25.52 -8.20 -12.45
CA THR A 71 -24.43 -9.01 -13.01
C THR A 71 -24.16 -8.55 -14.44
N VAL A 72 -22.91 -8.24 -14.76
CA VAL A 72 -22.42 -7.89 -16.09
C VAL A 72 -21.52 -9.02 -16.58
N ARG A 73 -21.97 -9.77 -17.58
CA ARG A 73 -21.21 -10.85 -18.21
C ARG A 73 -20.51 -10.36 -19.46
N ILE A 74 -19.21 -10.61 -19.56
CA ILE A 74 -18.37 -10.05 -20.64
C ILE A 74 -17.84 -11.19 -21.51
N ALA A 75 -18.01 -11.09 -22.82
CA ALA A 75 -17.53 -12.06 -23.79
C ALA A 75 -15.98 -12.14 -23.84
N PRO A 76 -15.39 -13.30 -24.22
CA PRO A 76 -13.94 -13.49 -24.22
C PRO A 76 -13.14 -12.44 -25.00
N GLU A 77 -13.64 -12.01 -26.15
CA GLU A 77 -12.99 -11.03 -27.04
C GLU A 77 -13.28 -9.57 -26.66
N ALA A 78 -14.13 -9.33 -25.65
CA ALA A 78 -14.54 -7.97 -25.31
C ALA A 78 -13.52 -7.28 -24.39
N LEU A 79 -12.90 -6.23 -24.92
CA LEU A 79 -12.17 -5.22 -24.16
C LEU A 79 -13.08 -4.01 -23.96
N ILE A 80 -13.21 -3.55 -22.71
CA ILE A 80 -13.93 -2.32 -22.40
C ILE A 80 -12.93 -1.18 -22.33
N THR A 81 -13.07 -0.20 -23.23
CA THR A 81 -12.15 0.92 -23.37
C THR A 81 -12.84 2.23 -23.00
N ILE A 82 -12.26 2.96 -22.06
CA ILE A 82 -12.67 4.31 -21.70
C ILE A 82 -11.71 5.27 -22.40
N GLU A 83 -12.20 5.98 -23.42
CA GLU A 83 -11.39 6.87 -24.25
C GLU A 83 -10.93 8.12 -23.47
N ASP A 84 -9.98 8.86 -24.05
CA ASP A 84 -9.47 10.10 -23.46
C ASP A 84 -10.63 11.07 -23.16
N SER A 85 -10.67 11.62 -21.94
CA SER A 85 -11.72 12.50 -21.41
C SER A 85 -13.07 11.85 -21.10
N ALA A 86 -13.29 10.58 -21.46
CA ALA A 86 -14.48 9.85 -21.07
C ALA A 86 -14.47 9.54 -19.56
N VAL A 87 -15.65 9.35 -18.99
CA VAL A 87 -15.83 9.05 -17.56
C VAL A 87 -16.40 7.65 -17.39
N PHE A 88 -15.83 6.88 -16.47
CA PHE A 88 -16.37 5.58 -16.06
C PHE A 88 -16.65 5.59 -14.55
N ASN A 89 -17.92 5.44 -14.21
CA ASN A 89 -18.41 5.45 -12.84
C ASN A 89 -19.10 4.12 -12.53
N VAL A 90 -18.68 3.47 -11.45
CA VAL A 90 -19.42 2.34 -10.86
C VAL A 90 -19.60 2.65 -9.39
N PHE A 91 -20.85 2.86 -8.97
CA PHE A 91 -21.21 3.13 -7.57
C PHE A 91 -22.25 2.10 -7.14
N SER A 92 -21.85 0.84 -7.13
CA SER A 92 -22.75 -0.29 -6.89
C SER A 92 -21.97 -1.57 -6.58
N ASN A 93 -22.64 -2.53 -5.96
CA ASN A 93 -22.11 -3.87 -5.70
C ASN A 93 -22.34 -4.79 -6.91
N ALA A 94 -22.15 -4.26 -8.12
CA ALA A 94 -22.29 -5.03 -9.36
C ALA A 94 -21.23 -6.14 -9.44
N LEU A 95 -21.58 -7.25 -10.11
CA LEU A 95 -20.66 -8.34 -10.40
C LEU A 95 -20.27 -8.32 -11.87
N PHE A 96 -19.01 -8.09 -12.18
CA PHE A 96 -18.44 -8.25 -13.51
C PHE A 96 -17.73 -9.60 -13.62
N THR A 97 -18.18 -10.42 -14.56
CA THR A 97 -17.68 -11.80 -14.72
C THR A 97 -17.68 -12.21 -16.18
N LYS A 98 -17.10 -13.37 -16.48
CA LYS A 98 -17.08 -13.92 -17.84
C LYS A 98 -18.47 -14.38 -18.31
N LEU A 99 -18.75 -14.15 -19.59
CA LEU A 99 -19.93 -14.68 -20.27
C LEU A 99 -19.72 -16.14 -20.68
N ASN A 100 -18.54 -16.46 -21.19
CA ASN A 100 -18.19 -17.83 -21.56
C ASN A 100 -17.57 -18.55 -20.34
N PRO A 101 -18.10 -19.70 -19.89
CA PRO A 101 -17.54 -20.42 -18.75
C PRO A 101 -16.10 -20.89 -18.98
N ASP A 102 -15.70 -21.12 -20.23
CA ASP A 102 -14.41 -21.73 -20.59
C ASP A 102 -13.32 -20.69 -20.91
N SER A 103 -13.65 -19.40 -20.93
CA SER A 103 -12.71 -18.35 -21.33
C SER A 103 -12.99 -17.02 -20.62
N ASN A 104 -11.94 -16.43 -20.07
CA ASN A 104 -11.98 -15.12 -19.44
C ASN A 104 -12.12 -14.00 -20.49
N TYR A 105 -12.66 -12.85 -20.08
CA TYR A 105 -12.73 -11.66 -20.93
C TYR A 105 -11.41 -10.87 -20.97
N VAL A 106 -11.18 -10.07 -22.02
CA VAL A 106 -9.90 -9.36 -22.23
C VAL A 106 -9.56 -8.40 -21.09
N GLY A 107 -10.55 -7.70 -20.53
CA GLY A 107 -10.38 -6.81 -19.40
C GLY A 107 -10.83 -5.37 -19.69
N PHE A 108 -10.17 -4.42 -19.03
CA PHE A 108 -10.44 -2.99 -19.13
C PHE A 108 -9.20 -2.22 -19.59
N ARG A 109 -9.42 -1.12 -20.31
CA ARG A 109 -8.39 -0.18 -20.73
C ARG A 109 -8.87 1.25 -20.49
N PHE A 110 -8.05 2.01 -19.79
CA PHE A 110 -8.33 3.42 -19.47
C PHE A 110 -7.27 4.29 -20.14
N GLU A 111 -7.68 5.10 -21.10
CA GLU A 111 -6.77 5.98 -21.85
C GLU A 111 -6.31 7.16 -20.99
N SER A 112 -5.24 7.84 -21.42
CA SER A 112 -4.44 8.79 -20.61
C SER A 112 -5.23 9.90 -19.90
N LEU A 113 -6.31 10.40 -20.50
CA LEU A 113 -7.14 11.48 -19.98
C LEU A 113 -8.50 11.01 -19.46
N SER A 114 -8.75 9.71 -19.45
CA SER A 114 -9.99 9.16 -18.87
C SER A 114 -10.06 9.41 -17.36
N ASN A 115 -11.29 9.45 -16.82
CA ASN A 115 -11.56 9.57 -15.39
C ASN A 115 -12.35 8.36 -14.92
N VAL A 116 -11.84 7.64 -13.93
CA VAL A 116 -12.37 6.35 -13.51
C VAL A 116 -12.59 6.33 -12.00
N ASN A 117 -13.85 6.14 -11.59
CA ASN A 117 -14.28 6.05 -10.20
C ASN A 117 -15.09 4.77 -10.00
N ILE A 118 -14.60 3.87 -9.15
CA ILE A 118 -15.19 2.54 -8.95
C ILE A 118 -15.32 2.30 -7.45
N GLU A 119 -16.54 2.07 -6.98
CA GLU A 119 -16.87 1.86 -5.57
C GLU A 119 -17.86 0.69 -5.41
N GLY A 120 -17.42 -0.35 -4.69
CA GLY A 120 -18.24 -1.52 -4.33
C GLY A 120 -18.21 -2.78 -5.21
N PRO A 121 -17.88 -2.76 -6.52
CA PRO A 121 -18.12 -3.93 -7.36
C PRO A 121 -17.12 -5.05 -7.16
N ILE A 122 -17.51 -6.24 -7.64
CA ILE A 122 -16.64 -7.40 -7.80
C ILE A 122 -16.28 -7.53 -9.28
N PHE A 123 -14.99 -7.65 -9.58
CA PHE A 123 -14.48 -8.09 -10.88
C PHE A 123 -13.82 -9.46 -10.73
N GLU A 124 -14.20 -10.39 -11.59
CA GLU A 124 -13.64 -11.74 -11.58
C GLU A 124 -13.48 -12.34 -12.97
N TYR A 125 -12.48 -13.21 -13.14
CA TYR A 125 -12.26 -13.95 -14.40
C TYR A 125 -12.06 -13.05 -15.64
N GLY A 126 -11.34 -11.94 -15.48
CA GLY A 126 -10.96 -11.04 -16.58
C GLY A 126 -9.45 -10.91 -16.77
N GLY A 127 -9.04 -10.28 -17.85
CA GLY A 127 -7.63 -10.02 -18.20
C GLY A 127 -6.98 -8.82 -17.51
N GLY A 128 -7.59 -8.29 -16.44
CA GLY A 128 -7.11 -7.14 -15.69
C GLY A 128 -7.43 -5.78 -16.32
N PHE A 129 -6.84 -4.74 -15.75
CA PHE A 129 -7.11 -3.32 -15.94
C PHE A 129 -5.81 -2.64 -16.37
N LYS A 130 -5.76 -2.16 -17.60
CA LYS A 130 -4.64 -1.36 -18.10
C LYS A 130 -4.97 0.12 -17.92
N SER A 131 -4.41 0.74 -16.89
CA SER A 131 -4.61 2.16 -16.60
C SER A 131 -3.47 3.01 -17.14
N ILE A 132 -3.74 3.76 -18.20
CA ILE A 132 -2.82 4.79 -18.71
C ILE A 132 -3.07 6.12 -17.99
N THR A 133 -4.33 6.40 -17.64
CA THR A 133 -4.67 7.54 -16.78
C THR A 133 -4.10 7.40 -15.38
N GLY A 134 -3.79 8.54 -14.77
CA GLY A 134 -3.56 8.67 -13.34
C GLY A 134 -4.83 8.97 -12.53
N ASN A 135 -5.95 9.23 -13.19
CA ASN A 135 -7.25 9.53 -12.57
C ASN A 135 -8.05 8.23 -12.39
N LEU A 136 -7.53 7.35 -11.53
CA LEU A 136 -8.16 6.08 -11.18
C LEU A 136 -8.38 6.03 -9.68
N GLN A 137 -9.63 5.86 -9.27
CA GLN A 137 -10.02 5.60 -7.89
C GLN A 137 -10.79 4.28 -7.81
N MET A 138 -10.34 3.39 -6.93
CA MET A 138 -11.02 2.14 -6.59
C MET A 138 -11.18 2.08 -5.07
N VAL A 139 -12.43 1.97 -4.63
CA VAL A 139 -12.82 1.91 -3.21
C VAL A 139 -13.71 0.70 -2.99
N ASP A 140 -13.50 -0.06 -1.92
CA ASP A 140 -14.35 -1.22 -1.56
C ASP A 140 -14.58 -2.21 -2.73
N CYS A 141 -13.56 -2.41 -3.57
CA CYS A 141 -13.63 -3.29 -4.74
C CYS A 141 -13.05 -4.67 -4.42
N ILE A 142 -13.61 -5.73 -5.03
CA ILE A 142 -13.02 -7.08 -5.00
C ILE A 142 -12.53 -7.45 -6.39
N MET A 143 -11.25 -7.83 -6.49
CA MET A 143 -10.55 -8.21 -7.71
C MET A 143 -10.02 -9.64 -7.56
N ARG A 144 -10.65 -10.63 -8.20
CA ARG A 144 -10.31 -12.05 -7.97
C ARG A 144 -10.23 -12.91 -9.22
N TYR A 145 -9.37 -13.93 -9.18
CA TYR A 145 -9.28 -14.95 -10.24
C TYR A 145 -9.05 -14.39 -11.64
N HIS A 146 -8.38 -13.24 -11.74
CA HIS A 146 -7.96 -12.67 -13.01
C HIS A 146 -6.80 -13.47 -13.60
N ASN A 147 -6.87 -13.74 -14.90
CA ASN A 147 -5.74 -14.24 -15.68
C ASN A 147 -5.09 -13.07 -16.46
N GLY A 148 -3.86 -13.23 -16.95
CA GLY A 148 -3.23 -12.19 -17.78
C GLY A 148 -4.05 -11.89 -19.05
N GLY A 149 -4.16 -10.61 -19.44
CA GLY A 149 -4.89 -10.18 -20.64
C GLY A 149 -4.56 -8.74 -21.03
N SER A 150 -5.53 -7.81 -20.87
CA SER A 150 -5.34 -6.36 -21.08
C SER A 150 -4.14 -5.80 -20.30
N SER A 151 -3.96 -6.27 -19.06
CA SER A 151 -2.76 -6.00 -18.27
C SER A 151 -1.90 -7.26 -18.21
N SER A 152 -0.61 -7.11 -18.52
CA SER A 152 0.32 -8.23 -18.68
C SER A 152 1.13 -8.55 -17.42
N SER A 153 1.29 -7.59 -16.51
CA SER A 153 2.15 -7.71 -15.33
C SER A 153 1.42 -7.70 -13.99
N ALA A 154 0.18 -7.21 -13.94
CA ALA A 154 -0.64 -7.14 -12.74
C ALA A 154 -2.14 -7.13 -13.07
N VAL A 155 -3.02 -7.37 -12.10
CA VAL A 155 -4.47 -7.17 -12.27
C VAL A 155 -4.74 -5.72 -12.59
N VAL A 156 -4.13 -4.78 -11.86
CA VAL A 156 -4.20 -3.35 -12.17
C VAL A 156 -2.80 -2.87 -12.55
N GLY A 157 -2.60 -2.69 -13.86
CA GLY A 157 -1.35 -2.20 -14.45
C GLY A 157 -1.39 -0.69 -14.65
N LEU A 158 -0.65 0.04 -13.81
CA LEU A 158 -0.59 1.49 -13.77
C LEU A 158 0.46 2.04 -14.74
N SER A 159 0.29 3.28 -15.21
CA SER A 159 1.28 3.93 -16.08
C SER A 159 1.50 5.43 -15.83
N ALA A 160 0.67 6.10 -15.02
CA ALA A 160 0.88 7.50 -14.66
C ALA A 160 0.15 7.90 -13.36
N GLY A 161 0.53 9.07 -12.83
CA GLY A 161 -0.22 9.84 -11.83
C GLY A 161 -0.29 9.21 -10.44
N LYS A 162 -1.41 9.47 -9.74
CA LYS A 162 -1.64 9.11 -8.34
C LYS A 162 -2.94 8.30 -8.14
N PRO A 163 -3.03 7.08 -8.69
CA PRO A 163 -4.20 6.23 -8.47
C PRO A 163 -4.44 5.95 -6.97
N LEU A 164 -5.70 5.81 -6.59
CA LEU A 164 -6.12 5.47 -5.22
C LEU A 164 -6.76 4.08 -5.20
N PHE A 165 -6.31 3.26 -4.25
CA PHE A 165 -6.92 2.00 -3.86
C PHE A 165 -7.19 2.06 -2.36
N SER A 166 -8.47 2.04 -1.95
CA SER A 166 -8.88 2.05 -0.55
C SER A 166 -9.79 0.87 -0.27
N ASP A 167 -9.54 0.14 0.81
CA ASP A 167 -10.45 -0.91 1.30
C ASP A 167 -10.75 -2.01 0.25
N CYS A 168 -9.83 -2.21 -0.71
CA CYS A 168 -10.00 -3.19 -1.78
C CYS A 168 -9.45 -4.56 -1.40
N THR A 169 -9.99 -5.62 -1.99
CA THR A 169 -9.50 -7.00 -1.85
C THR A 169 -8.99 -7.54 -3.18
N PHE A 170 -7.77 -8.08 -3.20
CA PHE A 170 -7.16 -8.76 -4.33
C PHE A 170 -6.87 -10.22 -3.98
N LEU A 171 -7.56 -11.15 -4.63
CA LEU A 171 -7.55 -12.57 -4.26
C LEU A 171 -7.18 -13.48 -5.44
N GLU A 172 -6.14 -14.29 -5.25
CA GLU A 172 -5.79 -15.43 -6.12
C GLU A 172 -5.76 -15.08 -7.61
N ASN A 173 -5.13 -13.96 -7.93
CA ASN A 173 -4.93 -13.56 -9.31
C ASN A 173 -3.63 -14.16 -9.87
N ASP A 174 -3.62 -14.51 -11.15
CA ASP A 174 -2.47 -15.15 -11.81
C ASP A 174 -1.20 -14.27 -11.82
N LYS A 175 -1.38 -12.96 -11.74
CA LYS A 175 -0.32 -11.93 -11.74
C LYS A 175 -0.32 -11.17 -10.41
N ALA A 176 0.62 -10.23 -10.25
CA ALA A 176 0.59 -9.25 -9.17
C ALA A 176 -0.79 -8.57 -9.09
N ALA A 177 -1.21 -8.15 -7.91
CA ALA A 177 -2.44 -7.40 -7.76
C ALA A 177 -2.33 -6.01 -8.41
N ILE A 178 -1.31 -5.25 -8.00
CA ILE A 178 -1.06 -3.90 -8.50
C ILE A 178 0.39 -3.83 -8.97
N GLY A 179 0.59 -3.23 -10.14
CA GLY A 179 1.95 -2.98 -10.61
C GLY A 179 2.11 -1.82 -11.55
N SER A 180 3.34 -1.30 -11.63
CA SER A 180 3.75 -0.22 -12.53
C SER A 180 5.07 -0.56 -13.21
N PRO A 181 5.35 0.00 -14.40
CA PRO A 181 6.57 -0.30 -15.13
C PRO A 181 7.81 0.33 -14.47
N ALA A 182 8.95 -0.35 -14.55
CA ALA A 182 10.22 0.14 -14.00
C ALA A 182 10.74 1.43 -14.68
N ASN A 183 10.22 1.78 -15.86
CA ASN A 183 10.61 2.95 -16.65
C ASN A 183 9.52 4.04 -16.71
N GLY A 184 8.47 3.95 -15.87
CA GLY A 184 7.41 4.95 -15.78
C GLY A 184 7.22 5.41 -14.33
N SER A 185 6.91 6.70 -14.15
CA SER A 185 6.67 7.29 -12.83
C SER A 185 5.19 7.20 -12.45
N VAL A 186 4.89 6.46 -11.39
CA VAL A 186 3.54 6.30 -10.83
C VAL A 186 3.62 6.27 -9.30
N ALA A 187 2.82 7.10 -8.64
CA ALA A 187 2.82 7.26 -7.19
C ALA A 187 1.45 6.90 -6.59
N PRO A 188 1.06 5.60 -6.57
CA PRO A 188 -0.25 5.20 -6.07
C PRO A 188 -0.34 5.34 -4.55
N THR A 189 -1.57 5.52 -4.06
CA THR A 189 -1.94 5.33 -2.65
C THR A 189 -2.72 4.02 -2.53
N ILE A 190 -2.22 3.10 -1.71
CA ILE A 190 -2.80 1.78 -1.45
C ILE A 190 -3.00 1.68 0.06
N ILE A 191 -4.25 1.78 0.51
CA ILE A 191 -4.59 1.87 1.93
C ILE A 191 -5.67 0.88 2.32
N ASN A 192 -5.54 0.25 3.49
CA ASN A 192 -6.51 -0.68 4.07
C ASN A 192 -6.93 -1.83 3.13
N CYS A 193 -6.09 -2.19 2.15
CA CYS A 193 -6.40 -3.24 1.19
C CYS A 193 -5.95 -4.61 1.71
N THR A 194 -6.61 -5.67 1.24
CA THR A 194 -6.23 -7.07 1.50
C THR A 194 -5.72 -7.72 0.22
N PHE A 195 -4.57 -8.37 0.29
CA PHE A 195 -3.94 -9.11 -0.79
C PHE A 195 -3.73 -10.55 -0.32
N THR A 196 -4.29 -11.52 -1.04
CA THR A 196 -4.17 -12.94 -0.69
C THR A 196 -3.86 -13.76 -1.91
N GLY A 197 -2.68 -14.41 -1.92
CA GLY A 197 -2.30 -15.36 -2.95
C GLY A 197 -2.27 -14.82 -4.37
N ASN A 198 -1.97 -13.53 -4.58
CA ASN A 198 -1.74 -13.04 -5.94
C ASN A 198 -0.43 -13.60 -6.50
N THR A 199 -0.29 -13.58 -7.84
CA THR A 199 0.81 -14.24 -8.58
C THR A 199 0.67 -15.78 -8.58
N MET A 200 -0.54 -16.30 -8.87
CA MET A 200 -0.81 -17.74 -8.92
C MET A 200 -0.07 -18.50 -10.02
N GLU A 201 0.47 -17.82 -11.04
CA GLU A 201 1.39 -18.45 -12.00
C GLU A 201 2.76 -18.83 -11.42
N ASN A 202 2.99 -18.52 -10.14
CA ASN A 202 4.21 -18.79 -9.40
C ASN A 202 5.48 -18.28 -10.11
N GLN A 203 5.41 -17.06 -10.64
CA GLN A 203 6.55 -16.34 -11.20
C GLN A 203 7.26 -15.55 -10.10
N ASN A 204 8.56 -15.27 -10.29
CA ASN A 204 9.32 -14.36 -9.42
C ASN A 204 8.79 -12.92 -9.49
N ARG A 205 7.71 -12.65 -8.75
CA ARG A 205 6.98 -11.38 -8.77
C ARG A 205 6.21 -11.20 -7.46
N PRO A 206 6.29 -10.03 -6.81
CA PRO A 206 5.52 -9.77 -5.61
C PRO A 206 4.04 -9.47 -5.89
N GLN A 207 3.21 -9.51 -4.86
CA GLN A 207 1.80 -9.14 -4.95
C GLN A 207 1.61 -7.65 -5.27
N ILE A 208 2.46 -6.78 -4.72
CA ILE A 208 2.55 -5.36 -5.09
C ILE A 208 3.91 -5.12 -5.74
N ASN A 209 3.93 -4.75 -7.02
CA ASN A 209 5.16 -4.64 -7.82
C ASN A 209 5.28 -3.27 -8.51
N LEU A 210 5.89 -2.30 -7.84
CA LEU A 210 5.90 -0.91 -8.28
C LEU A 210 7.30 -0.48 -8.75
N GLY A 211 7.31 0.21 -9.89
CA GLY A 211 8.42 1.00 -10.38
C GLY A 211 8.54 2.37 -9.68
N PRO A 212 9.26 3.32 -10.30
CA PRO A 212 9.52 4.63 -9.73
C PRO A 212 8.25 5.47 -9.46
N SER A 213 8.30 6.33 -8.45
CA SER A 213 7.22 7.29 -8.12
C SER A 213 7.42 8.67 -8.75
N GLY A 214 8.59 8.95 -9.34
CA GLY A 214 8.96 10.26 -9.84
C GLY A 214 9.28 11.22 -8.70
N ILE A 215 8.71 12.42 -8.75
CA ILE A 215 8.86 13.43 -7.69
C ILE A 215 7.85 13.29 -6.54
N ASP A 216 6.86 12.41 -6.73
CA ASP A 216 5.79 12.16 -5.77
C ASP A 216 6.11 10.94 -4.90
N THR A 217 5.21 10.64 -3.98
CA THR A 217 5.39 9.57 -2.99
C THR A 217 4.32 8.49 -3.15
N THR A 218 4.78 7.24 -3.25
CA THR A 218 3.94 6.05 -3.15
C THR A 218 3.59 5.79 -1.69
N PHE A 219 2.33 5.53 -1.39
CA PHE A 219 1.87 5.18 -0.04
C PHE A 219 1.31 3.76 -0.04
N ILE A 220 1.87 2.89 0.81
CA ILE A 220 1.38 1.53 1.06
C ILE A 220 1.12 1.42 2.56
N ILE A 221 -0.12 1.65 2.99
CA ILE A 221 -0.47 1.87 4.39
C ILE A 221 -1.54 0.89 4.88
N ASN A 222 -1.34 0.29 6.06
CA ASN A 222 -2.36 -0.52 6.75
C ASN A 222 -2.94 -1.68 5.91
N ASN A 223 -2.16 -2.23 4.99
CA ASN A 223 -2.59 -3.33 4.14
C ASN A 223 -2.28 -4.69 4.79
N THR A 224 -3.06 -5.70 4.46
CA THR A 224 -2.75 -7.11 4.80
C THR A 224 -2.31 -7.84 3.54
N ILE A 225 -1.08 -8.35 3.51
CA ILE A 225 -0.48 -9.07 2.38
C ILE A 225 -0.11 -10.48 2.83
N THR A 226 -0.93 -11.46 2.43
CA THR A 226 -0.71 -12.87 2.75
C THR A 226 -0.37 -13.65 1.48
N GLY A 227 0.78 -14.31 1.45
CA GLY A 227 1.15 -15.17 0.33
C GLY A 227 0.36 -16.48 0.32
N TYR A 228 0.62 -17.30 -0.69
CA TYR A 228 0.01 -18.62 -0.83
C TYR A 228 1.14 -19.65 -0.74
N PRO A 229 1.32 -20.38 0.38
CA PRO A 229 2.53 -21.19 0.63
C PRO A 229 2.86 -22.25 -0.42
N GLU A 230 1.89 -22.70 -1.22
CA GLU A 230 2.14 -23.61 -2.34
C GLU A 230 2.81 -22.90 -3.55
N ASN A 231 2.74 -21.57 -3.60
CA ASN A 231 3.35 -20.69 -4.60
C ASN A 231 4.53 -19.90 -3.98
N ASP A 232 5.67 -20.57 -3.97
CA ASP A 232 6.89 -20.14 -3.28
C ASP A 232 7.71 -19.05 -4.00
N GLN A 233 7.30 -18.58 -5.18
CA GLN A 233 8.02 -17.55 -5.93
C GLN A 233 7.53 -16.12 -5.69
N ALA A 234 6.34 -15.96 -5.11
CA ALA A 234 5.67 -14.68 -4.96
C ALA A 234 6.13 -13.92 -3.69
N GLY A 235 6.65 -12.70 -3.85
CA GLY A 235 6.98 -11.82 -2.73
C GLY A 235 5.77 -11.00 -2.22
N GLY A 236 5.95 -10.29 -1.10
CA GLY A 236 4.93 -9.37 -0.60
C GLY A 236 4.90 -8.05 -1.40
N ILE A 237 5.90 -7.20 -1.16
CA ILE A 237 6.01 -5.86 -1.75
C ILE A 237 7.38 -5.68 -2.41
N ALA A 238 7.42 -5.14 -3.63
CA ALA A 238 8.64 -4.56 -4.19
C ALA A 238 8.44 -3.12 -4.69
N ILE A 239 9.41 -2.29 -4.36
CA ILE A 239 9.62 -0.96 -4.93
C ILE A 239 10.96 -0.99 -5.68
N ALA A 240 10.96 -0.75 -6.99
CA ALA A 240 12.15 -0.96 -7.81
C ALA A 240 12.43 0.18 -8.79
N ASP A 241 13.60 0.80 -8.66
CA ASP A 241 14.10 1.86 -9.56
C ASP A 241 15.45 1.50 -10.19
N PHE A 242 15.39 0.83 -11.33
CA PHE A 242 16.57 0.42 -12.07
C PHE A 242 17.09 1.49 -13.04
N PHE A 243 16.35 2.58 -13.26
CA PHE A 243 16.61 3.54 -14.33
C PHE A 243 16.77 4.99 -13.84
N GLY A 244 16.75 5.22 -12.53
CA GLY A 244 16.95 6.53 -11.91
C GLY A 244 15.74 7.45 -12.05
N GLY A 245 14.53 6.89 -12.00
CA GLY A 245 13.28 7.64 -12.10
C GLY A 245 12.94 8.50 -10.88
N GLY A 246 13.62 8.27 -9.76
CA GLY A 246 13.28 8.89 -8.48
C GLY A 246 12.14 8.12 -7.83
N THR A 247 12.40 7.59 -6.64
CA THR A 247 11.44 6.69 -5.98
C THR A 247 11.36 7.01 -4.51
N TYR A 248 10.19 7.46 -4.09
CA TYR A 248 9.87 7.82 -2.72
C TYR A 248 8.68 6.97 -2.27
N ALA A 249 8.82 6.23 -1.17
CA ALA A 249 7.74 5.40 -0.65
C ALA A 249 7.61 5.48 0.86
N VAL A 250 6.37 5.52 1.34
CA VAL A 250 6.02 5.30 2.74
C VAL A 250 5.28 3.98 2.83
N ILE A 251 5.86 3.05 3.59
CA ILE A 251 5.35 1.68 3.75
C ILE A 251 5.13 1.48 5.24
N SER A 252 3.89 1.63 5.68
CA SER A 252 3.60 1.73 7.11
C SER A 252 2.36 0.98 7.57
N GLY A 253 2.42 0.39 8.76
CA GLY A 253 1.26 -0.28 9.36
C GLY A 253 0.82 -1.57 8.65
N ASN A 254 1.60 -2.08 7.70
CA ASN A 254 1.22 -3.25 6.92
C ASN A 254 1.51 -4.54 7.68
N THR A 255 0.68 -5.56 7.43
CA THR A 255 0.92 -6.93 7.86
C THR A 255 1.31 -7.77 6.65
N ILE A 256 2.52 -8.33 6.62
CA ILE A 256 3.09 -9.05 5.48
C ILE A 256 3.51 -10.45 5.92
N ARG A 257 2.78 -11.47 5.47
CA ARG A 257 2.99 -12.85 5.93
C ARG A 257 3.02 -13.90 4.83
N ASN A 258 3.75 -14.98 5.07
CA ASN A 258 3.69 -16.20 4.24
C ASN A 258 3.99 -15.97 2.76
N ASN A 259 4.83 -14.98 2.43
CA ASN A 259 5.33 -14.76 1.07
C ASN A 259 6.72 -15.39 0.91
N ARG A 260 7.31 -15.30 -0.29
CA ARG A 260 8.72 -15.64 -0.52
C ARG A 260 9.68 -14.74 0.24
N TYR A 261 9.34 -13.47 0.35
CA TYR A 261 10.04 -12.41 1.08
C TYR A 261 8.99 -11.36 1.45
N GLY A 262 9.21 -10.61 2.52
CA GLY A 262 8.26 -9.60 2.98
C GLY A 262 8.24 -8.39 2.04
N LEU A 263 9.33 -7.63 2.07
CA LEU A 263 9.47 -6.38 1.33
C LEU A 263 10.86 -6.23 0.73
N THR A 264 10.93 -5.63 -0.46
CA THR A 264 12.20 -5.19 -1.04
C THR A 264 12.13 -3.76 -1.60
N ALA A 265 13.21 -2.99 -1.39
CA ALA A 265 13.48 -1.75 -2.09
C ALA A 265 14.77 -1.90 -2.89
N VAL A 266 14.70 -1.63 -4.20
CA VAL A 266 15.80 -1.87 -5.13
C VAL A 266 16.13 -0.62 -5.93
N GLY A 267 17.43 -0.34 -6.08
CA GLY A 267 17.94 0.76 -6.91
C GLY A 267 17.86 2.13 -6.23
N LYS A 268 17.56 3.18 -7.01
CA LYS A 268 17.54 4.58 -6.52
C LYS A 268 16.26 4.89 -5.74
N ALA A 269 16.17 4.41 -4.50
CA ALA A 269 14.97 4.50 -3.68
C ALA A 269 15.20 5.25 -2.36
N TYR A 270 14.14 5.93 -1.92
CA TYR A 270 14.04 6.62 -0.64
C TYR A 270 12.79 6.10 0.06
N THR A 271 12.94 5.44 1.21
CA THR A 271 11.80 4.80 1.85
C THR A 271 11.73 5.07 3.34
N LEU A 272 10.53 5.33 3.84
CA LEU A 272 10.18 5.18 5.24
C LEU A 272 9.41 3.87 5.41
N ILE A 273 9.96 2.94 6.18
CA ILE A 273 9.37 1.63 6.46
C ILE A 273 9.11 1.56 7.97
N THR A 274 7.86 1.73 8.40
CA THR A 274 7.57 1.86 9.83
C THR A 274 6.27 1.24 10.32
N GLY A 275 6.29 0.62 11.50
CA GLY A 275 5.08 0.06 12.11
C GLY A 275 4.53 -1.16 11.38
N ASN A 276 5.35 -1.88 10.59
CA ASN A 276 4.90 -3.06 9.87
C ASN A 276 5.12 -4.34 10.68
N ILE A 277 4.24 -5.32 10.52
CA ILE A 277 4.41 -6.69 11.02
C ILE A 277 4.79 -7.57 9.83
N ILE A 278 5.98 -8.16 9.85
CA ILE A 278 6.57 -8.88 8.72
C ILE A 278 7.02 -10.27 9.19
N GLU A 279 6.19 -11.29 8.93
CA GLU A 279 6.35 -12.60 9.56
C GLU A 279 6.31 -13.75 8.58
N ASP A 280 7.12 -14.79 8.83
CA ASP A 280 7.06 -16.07 8.12
C ASP A 280 7.15 -15.95 6.59
N ASN A 281 7.88 -14.94 6.09
CA ASN A 281 8.09 -14.78 4.66
C ASN A 281 9.27 -15.65 4.21
N ASN A 282 9.08 -16.96 4.28
CA ASN A 282 10.11 -17.98 4.10
C ASN A 282 9.68 -19.12 3.16
N THR A 283 8.60 -18.95 2.41
CA THR A 283 7.94 -20.04 1.65
C THR A 283 8.85 -20.79 0.66
N GLN A 284 9.82 -20.10 0.05
CA GLN A 284 10.80 -20.74 -0.84
C GLN A 284 11.86 -21.58 -0.11
N GLY A 285 12.11 -21.28 1.17
CA GLY A 285 13.07 -22.01 2.01
C GLY A 285 14.55 -21.91 1.58
N ASN A 286 14.87 -21.19 0.48
CA ASN A 286 16.25 -21.03 0.01
C ASN A 286 16.75 -19.60 0.28
N PRO A 287 17.65 -19.42 1.26
CA PRO A 287 18.13 -18.10 1.66
C PRO A 287 18.93 -17.37 0.58
N ALA A 288 19.46 -18.08 -0.43
CA ALA A 288 20.18 -17.46 -1.55
C ALA A 288 19.25 -16.87 -2.62
N LEU A 289 17.95 -17.19 -2.56
CA LEU A 289 16.96 -16.77 -3.54
C LEU A 289 15.93 -15.78 -2.96
N GLY A 290 15.90 -15.56 -1.65
CA GLY A 290 14.97 -14.63 -1.00
C GLY A 290 14.83 -14.92 0.49
N GLY A 291 13.67 -14.54 1.05
CA GLY A 291 13.31 -14.84 2.43
C GLY A 291 13.62 -13.75 3.46
N SER A 292 14.07 -12.57 3.02
CA SER A 292 14.21 -11.44 3.94
C SER A 292 12.84 -10.90 4.35
N GLY A 293 12.70 -10.52 5.62
CA GLY A 293 11.61 -9.66 6.05
C GLY A 293 11.67 -8.33 5.28
N ILE A 294 12.83 -7.67 5.34
CA ILE A 294 13.11 -6.47 4.54
C ILE A 294 14.46 -6.65 3.81
N ASN A 295 14.47 -6.41 2.51
CA ASN A 295 15.68 -6.35 1.70
C ASN A 295 15.86 -4.97 1.07
N ILE A 296 17.00 -4.35 1.31
CA ILE A 296 17.40 -3.09 0.66
C ILE A 296 18.60 -3.36 -0.24
N ASN A 297 18.39 -3.30 -1.55
CA ASN A 297 19.46 -3.48 -2.53
C ASN A 297 19.56 -2.23 -3.42
N SER A 298 20.32 -1.25 -2.95
CA SER A 298 20.32 0.09 -3.54
C SER A 298 21.70 0.49 -4.04
N GLY A 299 21.71 1.43 -4.97
CA GLY A 299 22.92 2.01 -5.56
C GLY A 299 22.70 3.48 -5.89
N GLY A 300 23.79 4.23 -6.12
CA GLY A 300 23.70 5.68 -6.30
C GLY A 300 23.17 6.40 -5.04
N GLU A 301 22.45 7.50 -5.22
CA GLU A 301 21.80 8.22 -4.11
C GLU A 301 20.55 7.46 -3.65
N ASN A 302 20.51 7.04 -2.40
CA ASN A 302 19.39 6.32 -1.79
C ASN A 302 19.35 6.63 -0.29
N SER A 303 18.22 6.43 0.39
CA SER A 303 18.16 6.56 1.86
C SER A 303 16.93 5.87 2.41
N HIS A 304 17.11 5.04 3.43
CA HIS A 304 16.02 4.24 3.99
C HIS A 304 15.97 4.41 5.50
N VAL A 305 14.80 4.75 6.02
CA VAL A 305 14.53 4.81 7.46
C VAL A 305 13.61 3.65 7.82
N ILE A 306 14.04 2.81 8.76
CA ILE A 306 13.35 1.57 9.12
C ILE A 306 13.14 1.56 10.64
N LEU A 307 11.92 1.85 11.10
CA LEU A 307 11.62 2.08 12.52
C LEU A 307 10.35 1.33 12.95
N ASP A 308 10.24 0.95 14.22
CA ASP A 308 9.01 0.42 14.81
C ASP A 308 8.42 -0.82 14.10
N ASN A 309 9.24 -1.61 13.39
CA ASN A 309 8.74 -2.81 12.71
C ASN A 309 8.90 -4.06 13.58
N GLU A 310 7.97 -4.99 13.43
CA GLU A 310 8.05 -6.33 14.01
C GLU A 310 8.42 -7.34 12.91
N ILE A 311 9.57 -8.00 13.02
CA ILE A 311 10.16 -8.82 11.96
C ILE A 311 10.46 -10.21 12.53
N ARG A 312 9.67 -11.23 12.16
CA ARG A 312 9.76 -12.57 12.80
C ARG A 312 9.73 -13.74 11.83
N GLY A 313 10.44 -14.83 12.15
CA GLY A 313 10.29 -16.12 11.45
C GLY A 313 10.66 -16.13 9.96
N ASN A 314 11.25 -15.05 9.44
CA ASN A 314 11.72 -14.97 8.06
C ASN A 314 13.04 -15.75 7.89
N LEU A 315 13.54 -15.99 6.66
CA LEU A 315 14.88 -16.59 6.48
C LEU A 315 16.00 -15.62 6.87
N TRP A 316 15.74 -14.32 6.72
CA TRP A 316 16.58 -13.22 7.16
C TRP A 316 15.69 -12.14 7.76
N GLY A 317 16.15 -11.41 8.78
CA GLY A 317 15.45 -10.23 9.28
C GLY A 317 15.53 -9.09 8.26
N ILE A 318 16.50 -8.20 8.45
CA ILE A 318 16.85 -7.16 7.48
C ILE A 318 18.13 -7.56 6.74
N THR A 319 18.18 -7.28 5.43
CA THR A 319 19.39 -7.47 4.61
C THR A 319 19.67 -6.21 3.80
N THR A 320 20.91 -5.74 3.78
CA THR A 320 21.37 -4.66 2.90
C THR A 320 22.39 -5.18 1.90
N GLN A 321 22.37 -4.63 0.68
CA GLN A 321 23.27 -5.00 -0.41
C GLN A 321 23.63 -3.78 -1.25
N GLY A 322 24.68 -3.91 -2.05
CA GLY A 322 25.14 -2.86 -2.95
C GLY A 322 25.73 -1.69 -2.18
N ASN A 323 25.14 -0.51 -2.33
CA ASN A 323 25.50 0.71 -1.63
C ASN A 323 24.29 1.30 -0.88
N ALA A 324 23.47 0.42 -0.30
CA ALA A 324 22.33 0.82 0.51
C ALA A 324 22.78 1.68 1.70
N MET A 325 22.06 2.77 1.96
CA MET A 325 22.23 3.65 3.10
C MET A 325 20.96 3.59 3.93
N ILE A 326 21.05 3.00 5.13
CA ILE A 326 19.90 2.79 6.00
C ILE A 326 20.13 3.42 7.36
N ASN A 327 19.04 3.81 8.02
CA ASN A 327 19.00 4.21 9.41
C ASN A 327 17.87 3.44 10.11
N MET A 328 18.25 2.68 11.13
CA MET A 328 17.40 1.85 11.96
C MET A 328 17.28 2.41 13.39
N GLY A 329 17.57 3.69 13.62
CA GLY A 329 17.49 4.37 14.91
C GLY A 329 18.76 5.14 15.22
N ASN A 330 18.63 6.44 15.46
CA ASN A 330 19.69 7.38 15.85
C ASN A 330 19.17 8.32 16.95
N LEU A 331 19.57 8.07 18.20
CA LEU A 331 19.11 8.80 19.39
C LEU A 331 19.60 10.25 19.45
N ASP A 332 20.64 10.59 18.71
CA ASP A 332 21.16 11.96 18.61
C ASP A 332 20.42 12.80 17.54
N ASP A 333 19.54 12.17 16.75
CA ASP A 333 18.76 12.82 15.71
C ASP A 333 17.28 12.88 16.12
N GLU A 334 16.79 14.08 16.44
CA GLU A 334 15.41 14.31 16.90
C GLU A 334 14.34 13.93 15.86
N GLU A 335 14.68 13.89 14.56
CA GLU A 335 13.73 13.52 13.50
C GLU A 335 13.65 11.99 13.32
N ILE A 336 14.72 11.26 13.63
CA ILE A 336 14.77 9.79 13.53
C ILE A 336 14.44 9.12 14.85
N GLY A 337 15.13 9.50 15.93
CA GLY A 337 14.93 8.93 17.26
C GLY A 337 15.29 7.45 17.39
N ALA A 338 14.57 6.76 18.27
CA ALA A 338 14.78 5.34 18.58
C ALA A 338 14.36 4.41 17.42
N GLY A 339 15.09 3.31 17.25
CA GLY A 339 14.81 2.32 16.22
C GLY A 339 13.51 1.57 16.41
N ASN A 340 13.27 1.07 17.64
CA ASN A 340 12.10 0.30 18.06
C ASN A 340 11.73 -0.90 17.17
N ASN A 341 12.63 -1.37 16.29
CA ASN A 341 12.37 -2.60 15.55
C ASN A 341 12.52 -3.79 16.51
N VAL A 342 11.66 -4.79 16.35
CA VAL A 342 11.63 -6.02 17.14
C VAL A 342 11.90 -7.20 16.23
N PHE A 343 12.88 -8.02 16.60
CA PHE A 343 13.32 -9.18 15.84
C PHE A 343 13.11 -10.47 16.65
N SER A 344 12.64 -11.53 15.99
CA SER A 344 12.59 -12.86 16.59
C SER A 344 12.67 -13.98 15.55
N GLY A 345 13.51 -14.99 15.79
CA GLY A 345 13.51 -16.23 15.00
C GLY A 345 13.76 -16.10 13.50
N ASN A 346 14.34 -14.98 13.02
CA ASN A 346 14.67 -14.83 11.59
C ASN A 346 15.94 -15.61 11.29
N GLY A 347 15.87 -16.73 10.59
CA GLY A 347 17.02 -17.62 10.49
C GLY A 347 17.02 -18.58 9.32
N ASN A 348 18.23 -19.05 9.00
CA ASN A 348 18.47 -20.02 7.96
C ASN A 348 19.73 -20.84 8.28
N GLY A 349 19.81 -22.08 7.81
CA GLY A 349 20.98 -22.94 8.03
C GLY A 349 21.25 -23.35 9.49
N GLY A 350 20.32 -23.06 10.41
CA GLY A 350 20.49 -23.28 11.85
C GLY A 350 20.96 -22.03 12.63
N GLU A 351 21.21 -20.93 11.92
CA GLU A 351 21.65 -19.64 12.48
C GLU A 351 20.53 -18.60 12.42
N ILE A 352 20.57 -17.61 13.31
CA ILE A 352 19.63 -16.47 13.34
C ILE A 352 20.35 -15.22 12.84
N PHE A 353 19.68 -14.48 11.96
CA PHE A 353 20.18 -13.23 11.37
C PHE A 353 19.11 -12.15 11.49
N ALA A 354 19.17 -11.36 12.57
CA ALA A 354 18.29 -10.21 12.73
C ALA A 354 18.63 -9.12 11.72
N PHE A 355 19.93 -8.85 11.51
CA PHE A 355 20.39 -7.95 10.48
C PHE A 355 21.67 -8.45 9.80
N TYR A 356 21.68 -8.42 8.47
CA TYR A 356 22.85 -8.74 7.66
C TYR A 356 23.28 -7.52 6.84
N ASN A 357 24.33 -6.82 7.30
CA ASN A 357 24.86 -5.64 6.61
C ASN A 357 25.90 -6.03 5.55
N ASN A 358 25.47 -6.30 4.31
CA ASN A 358 26.42 -6.61 3.23
C ASN A 358 26.90 -5.36 2.46
N THR A 359 27.14 -4.26 3.18
CA THR A 359 27.57 -2.98 2.59
C THR A 359 28.74 -2.40 3.38
N PRO A 360 29.58 -1.54 2.77
CA PRO A 360 30.65 -0.82 3.48
C PRO A 360 30.14 0.36 4.31
N ASN A 361 28.82 0.60 4.35
CA ASN A 361 28.24 1.81 4.94
C ASN A 361 27.97 1.64 6.42
N PHE A 362 28.27 2.68 7.19
CA PHE A 362 27.90 2.77 8.60
C PHE A 362 26.38 2.79 8.74
N VAL A 363 25.85 2.08 9.75
CA VAL A 363 24.42 2.00 10.04
C VAL A 363 24.19 2.40 11.49
N PHE A 364 23.34 3.41 11.69
CA PHE A 364 22.72 3.67 13.00
C PHE A 364 21.59 2.66 13.22
N ALA A 365 21.65 1.88 14.29
CA ALA A 365 20.67 0.86 14.65
C ALA A 365 20.39 0.85 16.15
N GLN A 366 20.34 2.03 16.76
CA GLN A 366 20.17 2.19 18.19
C GLN A 366 18.73 1.93 18.62
N ALA A 367 18.55 1.49 19.88
CA ALA A 367 17.23 1.27 20.47
C ALA A 367 16.34 0.30 19.68
N ASN A 368 16.91 -0.77 19.13
CA ASN A 368 16.17 -1.92 18.60
C ASN A 368 16.15 -3.07 19.61
N CYS A 369 15.13 -3.93 19.54
CA CYS A 369 15.15 -5.24 20.19
C CYS A 369 15.51 -6.34 19.18
N TRP A 370 16.75 -6.83 19.23
CA TRP A 370 17.35 -7.86 18.38
C TRP A 370 16.87 -9.31 18.60
N THR A 371 16.30 -9.62 19.76
CA THR A 371 15.78 -10.94 20.13
C THR A 371 14.67 -10.83 21.17
N GLU A 372 13.42 -10.84 20.71
CA GLU A 372 12.23 -10.76 21.58
C GLU A 372 12.14 -11.94 22.56
N ASP A 373 12.64 -13.11 22.15
CA ASP A 373 12.55 -14.36 22.89
C ASP A 373 13.59 -14.48 24.01
N ASN A 374 14.64 -13.63 24.00
CA ASN A 374 15.70 -13.64 24.99
C ASN A 374 15.81 -12.28 25.71
N GLN A 375 15.06 -12.13 26.80
CA GLN A 375 15.10 -10.95 27.66
C GLN A 375 16.38 -10.84 28.52
N ASP A 376 17.27 -11.82 28.53
CA ASP A 376 18.53 -11.71 29.25
C ASP A 376 19.72 -11.61 28.28
N ALA A 377 19.44 -11.27 27.00
CA ALA A 377 20.46 -11.16 25.96
C ALA A 377 21.58 -10.19 26.36
N THR A 378 22.79 -10.70 26.33
CA THR A 378 24.03 -9.94 26.53
C THR A 378 24.42 -9.22 25.24
N GLU A 379 25.43 -8.36 25.31
CA GLU A 379 26.01 -7.71 24.13
C GLU A 379 26.56 -8.76 23.13
N ASP A 380 27.22 -9.81 23.62
CA ASP A 380 27.71 -10.92 22.79
C ASP A 380 26.55 -11.66 22.09
N ASP A 381 25.45 -11.91 22.80
CA ASP A 381 24.26 -12.55 22.21
C ASP A 381 23.63 -11.69 21.10
N ILE A 382 23.76 -10.37 21.16
CA ILE A 382 23.24 -9.44 20.16
C ILE A 382 24.17 -9.32 18.97
N GLU A 383 25.48 -9.25 19.23
CA GLU A 383 26.51 -9.24 18.18
C GLU A 383 26.38 -10.45 17.26
N ASP A 384 26.13 -11.65 17.83
CA ASP A 384 25.94 -12.89 17.05
C ASP A 384 24.72 -12.83 16.09
N LEU A 385 23.78 -11.89 16.28
CA LEU A 385 22.59 -11.73 15.43
C LEU A 385 22.78 -10.70 14.30
N ILE A 386 23.90 -9.98 14.32
CA ILE A 386 24.19 -8.84 13.44
C ILE A 386 25.46 -9.14 12.66
N PHE A 387 25.35 -9.33 11.34
CA PHE A 387 26.53 -9.51 10.48
C PHE A 387 27.03 -8.15 9.97
N HIS A 388 28.26 -7.75 10.30
CA HIS A 388 28.82 -6.43 9.96
C HIS A 388 30.37 -6.39 9.95
N PHE A 389 30.97 -5.22 10.22
CA PHE A 389 32.42 -5.00 10.21
C PHE A 389 33.19 -5.98 11.09
N ALA A 390 32.62 -6.41 12.23
CA ALA A 390 33.26 -7.36 13.13
C ALA A 390 33.48 -8.74 12.48
N ASP A 391 32.57 -9.17 11.61
CA ASP A 391 32.66 -10.41 10.85
C ASP A 391 33.55 -10.29 9.61
N ALA A 392 33.50 -9.13 8.95
CA ALA A 392 34.30 -8.84 7.77
C ALA A 392 34.70 -7.36 7.69
N ASP A 393 36.01 -7.10 7.79
CA ASP A 393 36.62 -5.76 7.87
C ASP A 393 36.32 -4.81 6.67
N SER A 394 35.83 -5.37 5.56
CA SER A 394 35.40 -4.62 4.39
C SER A 394 33.99 -4.00 4.50
N LEU A 395 33.24 -4.37 5.52
CA LEU A 395 31.85 -3.94 5.74
C LEU A 395 31.78 -2.75 6.68
N GLY A 396 30.62 -2.09 6.74
CA GLY A 396 30.39 -0.96 7.62
C GLY A 396 30.01 -1.39 9.03
N ILE A 397 30.36 -0.54 10.01
CA ILE A 397 29.99 -0.73 11.41
C ILE A 397 28.48 -0.55 11.57
N VAL A 398 27.86 -1.41 12.37
CA VAL A 398 26.50 -1.24 12.86
C VAL A 398 26.56 -0.75 14.30
N ASP A 399 26.05 0.45 14.56
CA ASP A 399 25.88 0.97 15.92
C ASP A 399 24.53 0.54 16.48
N TYR A 400 24.54 -0.59 17.17
CA TYR A 400 23.38 -1.16 17.86
C TYR A 400 23.33 -0.79 19.36
N SER A 401 24.06 0.24 19.78
CA SER A 401 24.07 0.68 21.19
C SER A 401 22.67 1.05 21.68
N ASN A 402 22.50 1.04 23.01
CA ASN A 402 21.21 1.29 23.66
C ASN A 402 20.09 0.33 23.21
N TRP A 403 20.41 -0.94 22.90
CA TRP A 403 19.41 -1.94 22.53
C TRP A 403 18.35 -2.16 23.61
N LEU A 404 17.16 -2.62 23.19
CA LEU A 404 15.98 -2.73 24.06
C LEU A 404 15.75 -4.12 24.65
N CYS A 405 16.25 -5.20 24.04
CA CYS A 405 15.92 -6.55 24.54
C CYS A 405 16.43 -6.75 25.95
N GLY A 406 15.53 -7.19 26.83
CA GLY A 406 15.81 -7.41 28.24
C GLY A 406 15.56 -6.25 29.18
N ALA A 407 15.25 -5.08 28.63
CA ALA A 407 14.31 -4.22 29.28
C ALA A 407 12.92 -4.75 28.92
N ILE A 408 12.15 -5.15 29.93
CA ILE A 408 10.81 -4.56 30.01
C ILE A 408 11.08 -3.06 30.00
N VAL A 409 11.21 -2.47 28.81
CA VAL A 409 10.62 -1.18 28.58
C VAL A 409 9.16 -1.53 28.74
N ASP A 410 8.72 -1.52 30.01
CA ASP A 410 7.51 -0.80 30.33
C ASP A 410 7.71 0.42 29.47
N PRO A 411 6.92 0.61 28.39
CA PRO A 411 7.04 1.88 27.69
C PRO A 411 7.07 2.87 28.85
N THR A 412 7.87 3.92 28.81
CA THR A 412 7.38 5.04 29.59
C THR A 412 6.05 5.42 28.89
N GLY A 413 4.95 4.64 28.95
CA GLY A 413 4.19 4.44 30.19
C GLY A 413 4.20 5.68 31.03
N VAL A 414 4.18 6.81 30.35
CA VAL A 414 3.04 7.67 30.40
C VAL A 414 1.81 6.88 30.86
N ASN A 415 1.66 6.76 32.18
CA ASN A 415 0.54 6.06 32.78
C ASN A 415 -0.73 6.66 32.18
N GLU A 416 -1.59 5.83 31.60
CA GLU A 416 -2.93 6.29 31.22
C GLU A 416 -3.75 6.41 32.51
N ILE A 417 -3.61 7.57 33.16
CA ILE A 417 -4.35 7.87 34.38
C ILE A 417 -5.75 8.28 33.95
N SER A 418 -6.77 7.67 34.56
CA SER A 418 -8.15 8.12 34.41
C SER A 418 -8.22 9.62 34.70
N ILE A 419 -8.77 10.39 33.75
CA ILE A 419 -8.82 11.85 33.87
C ILE A 419 -9.59 12.30 35.12
N ASP A 420 -10.54 11.50 35.62
CA ASP A 420 -11.31 11.81 36.83
C ASP A 420 -10.45 11.80 38.10
N ASN A 421 -9.34 11.05 38.10
CA ASN A 421 -8.37 11.03 39.20
C ASN A 421 -7.30 12.12 39.05
N LEU A 422 -7.04 12.59 37.83
CA LEU A 422 -5.97 13.54 37.53
C LEU A 422 -6.46 14.99 37.45
N ALA A 423 -7.65 15.23 36.92
CA ALA A 423 -8.11 16.56 36.55
C ALA A 423 -9.58 16.76 36.91
N LEU A 424 -9.86 17.81 37.68
CA LEU A 424 -11.21 18.31 37.87
C LEU A 424 -11.49 19.36 36.80
N ILE A 425 -12.37 19.04 35.85
CA ILE A 425 -12.73 19.90 34.73
C ILE A 425 -14.15 20.43 34.92
N TYR A 426 -14.31 21.75 35.06
CA TYR A 426 -15.60 22.35 35.32
C TYR A 426 -15.74 23.79 34.81
N PRO A 427 -16.96 24.25 34.47
CA PRO A 427 -18.18 23.43 34.38
C PRO A 427 -18.13 22.49 33.17
N ASN A 428 -18.72 21.31 33.28
CA ASN A 428 -18.91 20.40 32.16
C ASN A 428 -20.32 19.77 32.30
N PRO A 429 -21.31 20.15 31.47
CA PRO A 429 -21.20 20.96 30.26
C PRO A 429 -20.76 22.44 30.48
N ALA A 430 -20.04 22.99 29.51
CA ALA A 430 -19.47 24.33 29.47
C ALA A 430 -20.22 25.23 28.47
N VAL A 431 -20.07 26.56 28.59
CA VAL A 431 -20.59 27.55 27.62
C VAL A 431 -19.42 28.28 26.93
N ASP A 432 -18.61 29.01 27.71
CA ASP A 432 -17.51 29.81 27.14
C ASP A 432 -16.12 29.29 27.52
N PHE A 433 -15.99 28.56 28.63
CA PHE A 433 -14.69 28.09 29.14
C PHE A 433 -14.85 26.92 30.09
N VAL A 434 -13.75 26.21 30.31
CA VAL A 434 -13.58 25.29 31.45
C VAL A 434 -12.37 25.69 32.28
N ASN A 435 -12.48 25.51 33.59
CA ASN A 435 -11.34 25.46 34.49
C ASN A 435 -10.87 24.01 34.58
N ILE A 436 -9.55 23.83 34.64
CA ILE A 436 -8.89 22.53 34.77
C ILE A 436 -8.00 22.62 35.99
N GLU A 437 -8.34 21.87 37.03
CA GLU A 437 -7.52 21.72 38.23
C GLU A 437 -6.85 20.34 38.19
N LEU A 438 -5.52 20.33 38.17
CA LEU A 438 -4.72 19.12 38.03
C LEU A 438 -4.17 18.66 39.39
N ALA A 439 -4.31 17.37 39.68
CA ALA A 439 -3.67 16.70 40.81
C ALA A 439 -2.13 16.74 40.66
N GLU A 440 -1.62 16.59 39.43
CA GLU A 440 -0.20 16.62 39.09
C GLU A 440 0.12 17.69 38.03
N LYS A 441 1.38 18.09 37.90
CA LYS A 441 1.77 19.10 36.90
C LYS A 441 1.79 18.46 35.51
N ALA A 442 1.01 18.99 34.59
CA ALA A 442 1.08 18.62 33.17
C ALA A 442 2.09 19.52 32.44
N GLU A 443 2.52 19.10 31.25
CA GLU A 443 3.35 19.87 30.32
C GLU A 443 2.51 20.55 29.24
N SER A 444 1.51 19.83 28.72
CA SER A 444 0.61 20.37 27.70
C SER A 444 -0.83 19.87 27.84
N ILE A 445 -1.74 20.64 27.25
CA ILE A 445 -3.15 20.30 27.08
C ILE A 445 -3.53 20.50 25.62
N ARG A 446 -4.14 19.48 25.01
CA ARG A 446 -4.65 19.51 23.64
C ARG A 446 -6.17 19.31 23.63
N LEU A 447 -6.85 20.07 22.78
CA LEU A 447 -8.28 19.94 22.54
C LEU A 447 -8.50 19.46 21.11
N TYR A 448 -9.40 18.50 20.93
CA TYR A 448 -9.71 17.89 19.63
C TYR A 448 -11.22 17.96 19.35
N ASP A 449 -11.58 18.01 18.08
CA ASP A 449 -12.93 17.62 17.65
C ASP A 449 -13.06 16.09 17.56
N LEU A 450 -14.28 15.60 17.31
CA LEU A 450 -14.58 14.16 17.18
C LEU A 450 -13.89 13.48 15.99
N SER A 451 -13.36 14.24 15.03
CA SER A 451 -12.58 13.68 13.91
C SER A 451 -11.10 13.51 14.26
N GLY A 452 -10.67 13.88 15.47
CA GLY A 452 -9.28 13.80 15.92
C GLY A 452 -8.43 15.00 15.49
N ARG A 453 -9.03 16.03 14.88
CA ARG A 453 -8.29 17.26 14.51
C ARG A 453 -8.03 18.11 15.75
N VAL A 454 -6.77 18.52 15.94
CA VAL A 454 -6.35 19.43 17.03
C VAL A 454 -6.91 20.82 16.80
N LEU A 455 -7.68 21.33 17.76
CA LEU A 455 -8.27 22.67 17.75
C LEU A 455 -7.47 23.68 18.57
N GLN A 456 -6.85 23.24 19.66
CA GLN A 456 -5.96 24.02 20.52
C GLN A 456 -4.86 23.14 21.12
N ASN A 457 -3.68 23.71 21.32
CA ASN A 457 -2.56 23.12 22.03
C ASN A 457 -1.95 24.18 22.97
N ILE A 458 -1.93 23.91 24.26
CA ILE A 458 -1.51 24.86 25.30
C ILE A 458 -0.35 24.26 26.08
N SER A 459 0.78 24.96 26.16
CA SER A 459 1.79 24.70 27.17
C SER A 459 1.32 25.21 28.53
N THR A 460 1.32 24.36 29.54
CA THR A 460 0.78 24.67 30.87
C THR A 460 1.76 25.47 31.73
N ASN A 461 3.04 25.57 31.31
CA ASN A 461 4.15 26.07 32.11
C ASN A 461 4.18 25.47 33.53
N GLN A 462 3.82 24.18 33.66
CA GLN A 462 3.81 23.46 34.94
C GLN A 462 2.79 24.01 35.97
N SER A 463 1.76 24.74 35.53
CA SER A 463 0.65 25.18 36.38
C SER A 463 -0.32 24.03 36.69
N LYS A 464 -0.84 23.98 37.92
CA LYS A 464 -1.90 23.04 38.33
C LYS A 464 -3.31 23.58 38.06
N ASN A 465 -3.46 24.88 37.82
CA ASN A 465 -4.75 25.50 37.57
C ASN A 465 -4.70 26.23 36.23
N LEU A 466 -5.60 25.87 35.33
CA LEU A 466 -5.64 26.40 33.98
C LEU A 466 -7.08 26.76 33.62
N LYS A 467 -7.22 27.76 32.75
CA LYS A 467 -8.50 28.15 32.17
C LYS A 467 -8.41 28.00 30.66
N LEU A 468 -9.25 27.14 30.11
CA LEU A 468 -9.35 26.87 28.68
C LEU A 468 -10.54 27.64 28.10
N ASP A 469 -10.26 28.57 27.19
CA ASP A 469 -11.27 29.36 26.48
C ASP A 469 -11.82 28.59 25.28
N LEU A 470 -13.13 28.35 25.32
CA LEU A 470 -13.90 27.58 24.34
C LEU A 470 -14.92 28.44 23.58
N SER A 471 -15.03 29.73 23.89
CA SER A 471 -16.04 30.65 23.34
C SER A 471 -16.05 30.77 21.81
N ARG A 472 -14.94 30.38 21.17
CA ARG A 472 -14.76 30.39 19.71
C ARG A 472 -15.25 29.11 19.01
N PHE A 473 -15.65 28.09 19.75
CA PHE A 473 -16.03 26.79 19.22
C PHE A 473 -17.55 26.59 19.23
N PRO A 474 -18.11 25.89 18.22
CA PRO A 474 -19.55 25.61 18.20
C PRO A 474 -19.96 24.64 19.31
N ALA A 475 -21.24 24.64 19.70
CA ALA A 475 -21.78 23.65 20.63
C ALA A 475 -21.54 22.22 20.11
N GLY A 476 -21.11 21.31 20.98
CA GLY A 476 -20.67 19.98 20.55
C GLY A 476 -19.87 19.22 21.61
N ILE A 477 -19.37 18.05 21.22
CA ILE A 477 -18.50 17.22 22.05
C ILE A 477 -17.06 17.40 21.58
N TYR A 478 -16.17 17.61 22.56
CA TYR A 478 -14.74 17.75 22.35
C TYR A 478 -13.98 16.74 23.20
N LEU A 479 -12.83 16.31 22.71
CA LEU A 479 -11.90 15.48 23.47
C LEU A 479 -10.76 16.36 23.98
N ILE A 480 -10.37 16.15 25.23
CA ILE A 480 -9.22 16.82 25.84
C ILE A 480 -8.17 15.78 26.20
N GLN A 481 -6.92 16.05 25.85
CA GLN A 481 -5.76 15.27 26.24
C GLN A 481 -4.86 16.14 27.11
N ILE A 482 -4.42 15.60 28.24
CA ILE A 482 -3.53 16.26 29.18
C ILE A 482 -2.27 15.40 29.27
N SER A 483 -1.12 15.94 28.87
CA SER A 483 0.16 15.24 28.83
C SER A 483 1.10 15.83 29.88
N GLY A 484 1.56 15.00 30.81
CA GLY A 484 2.68 15.29 31.71
C GLY A 484 3.94 14.57 31.27
N ARG A 485 4.99 14.63 32.11
CA ARG A 485 6.27 13.96 31.84
C ARG A 485 6.12 12.44 31.73
N ASP A 486 5.33 11.86 32.64
CA ASP A 486 5.18 10.42 32.81
C ASP A 486 3.70 9.99 32.83
N PHE A 487 2.77 10.79 32.29
CA PHE A 487 1.34 10.42 32.17
C PHE A 487 0.62 11.14 31.01
N ILE A 488 -0.44 10.50 30.50
CA ILE A 488 -1.40 11.07 29.55
C ILE A 488 -2.78 10.72 30.09
N ALA A 489 -3.68 11.69 30.12
CA ALA A 489 -5.07 11.47 30.44
C ALA A 489 -5.97 12.04 29.34
N ASN A 490 -6.97 11.26 28.95
CA ASN A 490 -7.96 11.62 27.95
C ASN A 490 -9.32 11.83 28.62
N GLY A 491 -10.05 12.86 28.19
CA GLY A 491 -11.38 13.16 28.71
C GLY A 491 -12.26 13.86 27.71
N LYS A 492 -13.49 14.15 28.14
CA LYS A 492 -14.54 14.72 27.30
C LYS A 492 -15.06 16.04 27.85
N ILE A 493 -15.21 17.03 26.98
CA ILE A 493 -15.88 18.31 27.27
C ILE A 493 -17.14 18.41 26.42
N ILE A 494 -18.25 18.81 27.04
CA ILE A 494 -19.52 19.08 26.37
C ILE A 494 -19.70 20.60 26.35
N LEU A 495 -19.79 21.21 25.17
CA LEU A 495 -20.03 22.64 24.97
C LEU A 495 -21.49 22.88 24.56
N GLN A 496 -22.16 23.86 25.17
CA GLN A 496 -23.58 24.19 24.96
C GLN A 496 -23.81 25.55 24.34
#